data_AF-A0A953U772-F1
#
_entry.id   AF-A0A953U772-F1
#
_cell.length_a   1.000
_cell.length_b   1.000
_cell.length_c   1.000
_cell.angle_alpha   90.00
_cell.angle_beta   90.00
_cell.angle_gamma   90.00
#
_symmetry.space_group_name_H-M   'P 1'
#
loop_
_entity.id
_entity.type
_entity.pdbx_description
1 polymer ?
#
loop_
_entity_poly.entity_id
_entity_poly.type
_entity_poly.pdbx_seq_one_letter_code
_entity_poly.pdbx_strand_id
1 'polypeptide(L)'
;MTSLNISLPEALKAYVEGQVASGDWGTPSEYVRELIRQDKERRLGNLEQELVAAAKGPRIELSVARIRKKGLLTALREQSRHR
;
A
#
# COMPACT_ATOMS: atom_id res chain seq x y z
N MET A 1 -5.71 21.07 12.75
CA MET A 1 -6.14 19.65 12.78
C MET A 1 -7.30 19.49 11.84
N THR A 2 -7.27 18.48 10.97
CA THR A 2 -8.40 18.16 10.08
C THR A 2 -9.26 17.10 10.79
N SER A 3 -10.57 17.31 10.86
CA SER A 3 -11.49 16.30 11.42
C SER A 3 -11.87 15.29 10.34
N LEU A 4 -11.92 14.02 10.74
CA LEU A 4 -12.40 12.92 9.91
C LEU A 4 -13.57 12.28 10.66
N ASN A 5 -14.77 12.35 10.08
CA ASN A 5 -15.94 11.66 10.59
C ASN A 5 -16.08 10.32 9.87
N ILE A 6 -16.15 9.24 10.66
CA ILE A 6 -16.26 7.87 10.16
C ILE A 6 -17.36 7.15 10.95
N SER A 7 -18.24 6.45 10.23
CA SER A 7 -19.22 5.56 10.83
C SER A 7 -18.64 4.16 10.88
N LEU A 8 -18.64 3.56 12.08
CA LEU A 8 -18.15 2.21 12.31
C LEU A 8 -19.32 1.32 12.79
N PRO A 9 -19.40 0.06 12.35
CA PRO A 9 -20.25 -0.93 12.98
C PRO A 9 -19.95 -1.05 14.47
N GLU A 10 -20.95 -1.41 15.26
CA GLU A 10 -20.86 -1.48 16.73
C GLU A 10 -19.71 -2.38 17.21
N ALA A 11 -19.50 -3.53 16.55
CA ALA A 11 -18.38 -4.42 16.84
C ALA A 11 -17.01 -3.75 16.68
N LEU A 12 -16.82 -2.95 15.63
CA LEU A 12 -15.56 -2.23 15.41
C LEU A 12 -15.39 -1.08 16.40
N LYS A 13 -16.47 -0.39 16.76
CA LYS A 13 -16.44 0.64 17.80
C LYS A 13 -16.00 0.05 19.15
N ALA A 14 -16.62 -1.05 19.58
CA ALA A 14 -16.27 -1.73 20.83
C ALA A 14 -14.81 -2.21 20.85
N TYR A 15 -14.31 -2.71 19.71
CA TYR A 15 -12.91 -3.08 19.57
C TYR A 15 -11.97 -1.89 19.78
N VAL A 16 -12.24 -0.75 19.13
CA VAL A 16 -11.42 0.47 19.27
C VAL A 16 -11.49 1.00 20.72
N GLU A 17 -12.66 1.00 21.34
CA GLU A 17 -12.81 1.40 22.74
C GLU A 17 -12.02 0.49 23.68
N GLY A 18 -11.99 -0.83 23.43
CA GLY A 18 -11.15 -1.78 24.16
C GLY A 18 -9.65 -1.50 24.02
N GLN A 19 -9.19 -1.10 22.83
CA GLN A 19 -7.78 -0.70 22.62
C GLN A 19 -7.45 0.58 23.41
N VAL A 20 -8.34 1.57 23.44
CA VAL A 20 -8.15 2.78 24.26
C VAL A 20 -8.14 2.43 25.76
N ALA A 21 -9.04 1.54 26.20
CA ALA A 21 -9.12 1.11 27.59
C ALA A 21 -7.88 0.32 28.06
N SER A 22 -7.15 -0.32 27.14
CA SER A 22 -5.90 -1.02 27.46
C SER A 22 -4.76 -0.08 27.88
N GLY A 23 -4.90 1.23 27.63
CA GLY A 23 -3.95 2.27 28.06
C GLY A 23 -2.91 2.64 27.01
N ASP A 24 -2.83 1.93 25.89
CA ASP A 24 -1.88 2.22 24.82
C ASP A 24 -2.24 3.47 24.00
N TRP A 25 -3.51 3.90 24.03
CA TRP A 25 -3.99 5.11 23.35
C TRP A 25 -4.97 5.89 24.21
N GLY A 26 -4.92 7.22 24.18
CA GLY A 26 -5.78 8.08 24.97
C GLY A 26 -7.14 8.39 24.32
N THR A 27 -7.28 8.20 23.00
CA THR A 27 -8.55 8.40 22.29
C THR A 27 -8.71 7.44 21.10
N PRO A 28 -9.96 7.14 20.66
CA PRO A 28 -10.20 6.40 19.43
C PRO A 28 -9.52 7.02 18.20
N SER A 29 -9.50 8.35 18.11
CA SER A 29 -8.85 9.09 17.03
C SER A 29 -7.34 8.92 17.02
N GLU A 30 -6.71 8.67 18.16
CA GLU A 30 -5.29 8.38 18.26
C GLU A 30 -5.00 6.97 17.74
N TYR A 31 -5.77 5.98 18.19
CA TYR A 31 -5.67 4.60 17.70
C TYR A 31 -5.84 4.53 16.17
N VAL A 32 -6.84 5.20 15.62
CA VAL A 32 -7.08 5.22 14.16
C VAL A 32 -5.94 5.90 13.40
N ARG A 33 -5.34 6.97 13.93
CA ARG A 33 -4.19 7.62 13.29
C ARG A 33 -2.98 6.71 13.24
N GLU A 34 -2.73 5.98 14.32
CA GLU A 34 -1.64 5.03 14.39
C GLU A 34 -1.86 3.85 13.43
N LEU A 35 -3.09 3.32 13.34
CA LEU A 35 -3.44 2.30 12.34
C LEU A 35 -3.17 2.78 10.90
N ILE A 36 -3.51 4.03 10.57
CA ILE A 36 -3.24 4.60 9.25
C ILE A 36 -1.73 4.71 9.00
N ARG A 37 -0.93 5.10 10.01
CA ARG A 37 0.53 5.18 9.90
C ARG A 37 1.13 3.80 9.62
N GLN A 38 0.73 2.79 10.39
CA GLN A 38 1.20 1.40 10.22
C GLN A 38 0.76 0.80 8.88
N ASP A 39 -0.45 1.11 8.41
CA ASP A 39 -0.90 0.70 7.09
C ASP A 39 -0.07 1.34 5.97
N LYS A 40 0.23 2.65 6.09
CA LYS A 40 1.11 3.35 5.14
C LYS A 40 2.51 2.74 5.12
N GLU A 41 3.09 2.47 6.29
CA GLU A 41 4.42 1.86 6.41
C GLU A 41 4.45 0.44 5.83
N ARG A 42 3.44 -0.38 6.11
CA ARG A 42 3.32 -1.72 5.49
C ARG A 42 3.21 -1.64 3.97
N ARG A 43 2.41 -0.72 3.43
CA ARG A 43 2.28 -0.53 1.97
C ARG A 43 3.60 -0.07 1.34
N LEU A 44 4.34 0.83 1.99
CA LEU A 44 5.65 1.26 1.53
C LEU A 44 6.67 0.11 1.58
N GLY A 45 6.73 -0.63 2.69
CA GLY A 45 7.64 -1.77 2.83
C GLY A 45 7.36 -2.88 1.82
N ASN A 46 6.08 -3.18 1.55
CA ASN A 46 5.71 -4.15 0.52
C ASN A 46 6.15 -3.68 -0.87
N LEU A 47 5.96 -2.40 -1.19
CA LEU A 47 6.41 -1.84 -2.46
C LEU A 47 7.93 -1.90 -2.61
N GLU A 48 8.69 -1.56 -1.56
CA GLU A 48 10.14 -1.69 -1.57
C GLU A 48 10.59 -3.13 -1.78
N GLN A 49 9.95 -4.10 -1.11
CA GLN A 49 10.22 -5.52 -1.30
C GLN A 49 9.92 -5.97 -2.74
N GLU A 50 8.79 -5.55 -3.31
CA GLU A 50 8.44 -5.83 -4.70
C GLU A 50 9.46 -5.22 -5.68
N LEU A 51 9.92 -4.00 -5.44
CA LEU A 51 10.95 -3.35 -6.27
C LEU A 51 12.30 -4.04 -6.16
N VAL A 52 12.72 -4.45 -4.96
CA VAL A 52 13.95 -5.24 -4.76
C VAL A 52 13.85 -6.59 -5.45
N ALA A 53 12.69 -7.27 -5.35
CA ALA A 53 12.44 -8.52 -6.06
C ALA A 53 12.48 -8.33 -7.57
N ALA A 54 11.86 -7.26 -8.10
CA ALA A 54 11.88 -6.92 -9.51
C ALA A 54 13.30 -6.58 -10.02
N ALA A 55 14.10 -5.87 -9.21
CA ALA A 55 15.49 -5.54 -9.54
C ALA A 55 16.40 -6.76 -9.59
N LYS A 56 16.14 -7.77 -8.75
CA LYS A 56 16.80 -9.10 -8.79
C LYS A 56 16.23 -10.01 -9.88
N GLY A 57 15.12 -9.60 -10.49
CA GLY A 57 14.44 -10.33 -11.54
C GLY A 57 15.23 -10.33 -12.86
N PRO A 58 14.76 -11.13 -13.82
CA PRO A 58 15.38 -11.23 -15.14
C PRO A 58 15.30 -9.88 -15.87
N ARG A 59 16.44 -9.45 -16.42
CA ARG A 59 16.53 -8.22 -17.22
C ARG A 59 15.64 -8.34 -18.45
N ILE A 60 14.76 -7.36 -18.63
CA ILE A 60 13.89 -7.28 -19.81
C ILE A 60 14.55 -6.34 -20.83
N GLU A 61 14.95 -6.87 -21.97
CA GLU A 61 15.43 -6.03 -23.08
C GLU A 61 14.25 -5.53 -23.90
N LEU A 62 14.04 -4.21 -23.89
CA LEU A 62 13.02 -3.54 -24.68
C LEU A 62 13.67 -2.63 -25.71
N SER A 63 13.30 -2.82 -26.99
CA SER A 63 13.72 -1.89 -28.04
C SER A 63 13.02 -0.52 -27.89
N VAL A 64 13.80 0.55 -28.06
CA VAL A 64 13.30 1.94 -28.02
C VAL A 64 12.24 2.18 -29.12
N ALA A 65 12.38 1.52 -30.28
CA ALA A 65 11.40 1.59 -31.37
C ALA A 65 10.02 1.06 -30.94
N ARG A 66 9.96 -0.02 -30.15
CA ARG A 66 8.71 -0.59 -29.64
C ARG A 66 8.07 0.30 -28.58
N ILE A 67 8.88 0.92 -27.71
CA ILE A 67 8.40 1.90 -26.72
C ILE A 67 7.78 3.11 -27.42
N ARG A 68 8.44 3.65 -28.46
CA ARG A 68 7.91 4.78 -29.26
C ARG A 68 6.60 4.44 -29.99
N LYS A 69 6.43 3.19 -30.43
CA LYS A 69 5.26 2.75 -31.18
C LYS A 69 4.04 2.40 -30.31
N LYS A 70 4.25 1.80 -29.14
CA LYS A 70 3.16 1.23 -28.30
C LYS A 70 3.03 1.85 -26.90
N GLY A 71 4.00 2.64 -26.47
CA GLY A 71 4.13 3.10 -25.08
C GLY A 71 4.80 2.06 -24.17
N LEU A 72 5.50 2.53 -23.14
CA LEU A 72 6.33 1.71 -22.24
C LEU A 72 5.52 0.62 -21.53
N LEU A 73 4.37 1.00 -20.94
CA LEU A 73 3.54 0.07 -20.16
C LEU A 73 2.95 -1.04 -21.04
N THR A 74 2.50 -0.70 -22.25
CA THR A 74 1.95 -1.67 -23.21
C THR A 74 3.04 -2.64 -23.68
N ALA A 75 4.23 -2.13 -24.01
CA ALA A 75 5.36 -2.96 -24.43
C ALA A 75 5.83 -3.92 -23.32
N LEU A 76 5.85 -3.47 -22.07
CA LEU A 76 6.18 -4.31 -20.90
C LEU A 76 5.13 -5.39 -20.66
N ARG A 77 3.83 -5.05 -20.70
CA ARG A 77 2.73 -5.98 -20.44
C ARG A 77 2.60 -7.07 -21.52
N GLU A 78 2.93 -6.76 -22.77
CA GLU A 78 3.04 -7.78 -23.83
C GLU A 78 4.26 -8.70 -23.62
N GLN A 79 5.37 -8.16 -23.15
CA GLN A 79 6.60 -8.95 -22.97
C GLN A 79 6.54 -9.87 -21.75
N SER A 80 5.82 -9.49 -20.69
CA SER A 80 5.62 -10.35 -19.51
C SER A 80 4.64 -11.50 -19.76
N ARG A 81 3.75 -11.39 -20.76
CA ARG A 81 2.76 -12.42 -21.14
C ARG A 81 3.31 -13.52 -22.05
N HIS A 82 4.52 -13.35 -22.57
CA HIS A 82 5.20 -14.33 -23.43
C HIS A 82 6.32 -15.10 -22.71
N ARG A 83 6.34 -15.03 -21.37
CA ARG A 83 7.10 -15.93 -20.49
C ARG A 83 6.15 -16.97 -19.91
#